data_AF-A0A2N8TK08-F1
#
_entry.id   AF-A0A2N8TK08-F1
#
_cell.length_a   1.000
_cell.length_b   1.000
_cell.length_c   1.000
_cell.angle_alpha   90.00
_cell.angle_beta   90.00
_cell.angle_gamma   90.00
#
_symmetry.space_group_name_H-M   'P 1'
#
loop_
_entity.id
_entity.type
_entity.pdbx_description
1 polymer ?
#
loop_
_entity_poly.entity_id
_entity_poly.type
_entity_poly.pdbx_seq_one_letter_code
_entity_poly.pdbx_strand_id
1 'polypeptide(L)'
;MDDSVYVGNAGQDAALDRGWLLGHFKDAGDPRHSGAVEIKWGVHPRGDERSRWVRGEERTALLVLVSGRFRVALPGRSVLLERQGDYVVWGRGVDHSWRAEEESVVLTVRWPSVPGYAVTADG
;
A
#
# COMPACT_ATOMS: atom_id res chain seq x y z
N MET A 1 25.26 -9.49 15.50
CA MET A 1 24.75 -8.94 14.23
C MET A 1 24.24 -7.55 14.56
N ASP A 2 24.38 -6.60 13.65
CA ASP A 2 23.79 -5.28 13.89
C ASP A 2 22.26 -5.46 13.86
N ASP A 3 21.62 -5.30 15.01
CA ASP A 3 20.16 -5.46 15.18
C ASP A 3 19.37 -4.40 14.36
N SER A 4 20.06 -3.50 13.65
CA SER A 4 19.50 -2.51 12.74
C SER A 4 19.20 -3.02 11.32
N VAL A 5 19.68 -4.21 10.92
CA VAL A 5 19.52 -4.72 9.55
C VAL A 5 18.61 -5.94 9.50
N TYR A 6 17.48 -5.80 8.83
CA TYR A 6 16.58 -6.90 8.51
C TYR A 6 16.65 -7.26 7.02
N VAL A 7 16.70 -8.57 6.73
CA VAL A 7 16.66 -9.12 5.37
C VAL A 7 15.51 -10.11 5.29
N GLY A 8 14.64 -9.95 4.30
CA GLY A 8 13.47 -10.79 4.11
C GLY A 8 12.98 -10.79 2.66
N ASN A 9 11.87 -11.49 2.43
CA ASN A 9 11.21 -11.52 1.14
C ASN A 9 9.86 -10.82 1.25
N ALA A 10 9.64 -9.80 0.42
CA ALA A 10 8.43 -8.98 0.51
C ALA A 10 7.14 -9.81 0.40
N GLY A 11 7.09 -10.83 -0.47
CA GLY A 11 5.90 -11.68 -0.61
C GLY A 11 5.64 -12.54 0.62
N GLN A 12 6.69 -13.07 1.25
CA GLN A 12 6.58 -13.89 2.46
C GLN A 12 6.22 -13.03 3.68
N ASP A 13 6.94 -11.92 3.89
CA ASP A 13 6.77 -11.06 5.07
C ASP A 13 5.44 -10.33 5.04
N ALA A 14 5.05 -9.81 3.86
CA ALA A 14 3.79 -9.09 3.72
C ALA A 14 2.58 -10.00 3.94
N ALA A 15 2.66 -11.29 3.56
CA ALA A 15 1.57 -12.23 3.77
C ALA A 15 1.24 -12.44 5.27
N LEU A 16 2.24 -12.31 6.14
CA LEU A 16 2.06 -12.39 7.59
C LEU A 16 1.30 -11.20 8.17
N ASP A 17 1.36 -10.03 7.50
CA ASP A 17 0.82 -8.77 7.99
C ASP A 17 -0.14 -8.08 7.01
N ARG A 18 -1.01 -8.85 6.34
CA ARG A 18 -2.06 -8.31 5.44
C ARG A 18 -1.52 -7.38 4.33
N GLY A 19 -0.31 -7.65 3.88
CA GLY A 19 0.42 -6.90 2.88
C GLY A 19 1.51 -5.96 3.43
N TRP A 20 1.60 -5.73 4.74
CA TRP A 20 2.47 -4.69 5.30
C TRP A 20 3.89 -5.15 5.59
N LEU A 21 4.87 -4.44 5.02
CA LEU A 21 6.29 -4.67 5.26
C LEU A 21 6.84 -3.86 6.42
N LEU A 22 6.43 -2.60 6.56
CA LEU A 22 7.06 -1.62 7.44
C LEU A 22 6.00 -0.59 7.89
N GLY A 23 6.06 -0.14 9.14
CA GLY A 23 5.17 0.88 9.70
C GLY A 23 5.16 0.91 11.23
N HIS A 24 4.33 1.76 11.82
CA HIS A 24 4.31 2.01 13.28
C HIS A 24 3.82 0.79 14.08
N PHE A 25 3.19 -0.15 13.40
CA PHE A 25 2.60 -1.36 13.95
C PHE A 25 3.59 -2.52 14.09
N LYS A 26 4.84 -2.38 13.63
CA LYS A 26 5.91 -3.35 13.95
C LYS A 26 6.41 -3.12 15.38
N ASP A 27 7.07 -4.11 15.96
CA ASP A 27 7.63 -4.00 17.32
C ASP A 27 8.75 -2.96 17.39
N ALA A 28 8.89 -2.23 18.50
CA ALA A 28 9.83 -1.12 18.64
C ALA A 28 11.32 -1.51 18.46
N GLY A 29 11.66 -2.80 18.56
CA GLY A 29 13.00 -3.33 18.29
C GLY A 29 13.19 -3.89 16.88
N ASP A 30 12.13 -3.96 16.08
CA ASP A 30 12.21 -4.37 14.67
C ASP A 30 12.65 -3.16 13.83
N PRO A 31 13.71 -3.25 12.99
CA PRO A 31 14.12 -2.14 12.12
C PRO A 31 13.06 -1.75 11.08
N ARG A 32 11.98 -2.55 10.91
CA ARG A 32 10.79 -2.23 10.12
C ARG A 32 9.75 -1.42 10.91
N HIS A 33 10.01 -1.06 12.15
CA HIS A 33 9.20 -0.09 12.89
C HIS A 33 9.46 1.32 12.38
N SER A 34 8.41 2.04 11.98
CA SER A 34 8.53 3.43 11.53
C SER A 34 7.28 4.24 11.82
N GLY A 35 7.46 5.39 12.49
CA GLY A 35 6.45 6.44 12.60
C GLY A 35 6.42 7.39 11.39
N ALA A 36 7.37 7.28 10.46
CA ALA A 36 7.47 8.19 9.32
C ALA A 36 6.69 7.68 8.11
N VAL A 37 6.87 6.40 7.76
CA VAL A 37 6.31 5.81 6.54
C VAL A 37 5.73 4.43 6.81
N GLU A 38 4.71 4.06 6.04
CA GLU A 38 4.18 2.71 5.97
C GLU A 38 4.45 2.17 4.55
N ILE A 39 4.88 0.92 4.44
CA ILE A 39 5.14 0.27 3.15
C ILE A 39 4.34 -1.02 3.06
N LYS A 40 3.58 -1.16 1.98
CA LYS A 40 2.78 -2.34 1.65
C LYS A 40 3.28 -2.97 0.35
N TRP A 41 3.41 -4.29 0.37
CA TRP A 41 3.54 -5.13 -0.82
C TRP A 41 2.19 -5.78 -1.13
N GLY A 42 1.57 -5.39 -2.23
CA GLY A 42 0.29 -5.92 -2.67
C GLY A 42 0.47 -6.90 -3.83
N VAL A 43 -0.06 -8.12 -3.69
CA VAL A 43 -0.20 -9.09 -4.78
C VAL A 43 -1.69 -9.29 -5.02
N HIS A 44 -2.14 -8.98 -6.24
CA HIS A 44 -3.55 -8.94 -6.59
C HIS A 44 -3.81 -9.83 -7.81
N PRO A 45 -4.68 -10.84 -7.73
CA PRO A 45 -5.06 -11.63 -8.89
C PRO A 45 -5.86 -10.77 -9.89
N ARG A 46 -5.94 -11.23 -11.14
CA ARG A 46 -6.77 -10.56 -12.16
C ARG A 46 -8.21 -10.43 -11.65
N GLY A 47 -8.76 -9.23 -11.78
CA GLY A 47 -10.13 -8.91 -11.40
C GLY A 47 -10.30 -8.55 -9.93
N ASP A 48 -9.26 -8.68 -9.10
CA ASP A 48 -9.30 -8.20 -7.72
C ASP A 48 -9.51 -6.68 -7.68
N GLU A 49 -10.31 -6.23 -6.71
CA GLU A 49 -10.65 -4.83 -6.59
C GLU A 49 -11.02 -4.44 -5.16
N ARG A 50 -10.86 -3.16 -4.86
CA ARG A 50 -11.41 -2.59 -3.63
C ARG A 50 -12.77 -1.99 -3.91
N SER A 51 -13.81 -2.79 -3.73
CA SER A 51 -15.21 -2.38 -3.96
C SER A 51 -15.62 -1.12 -3.17
N ARG A 52 -15.13 -0.95 -1.93
CA ARG A 52 -15.35 0.24 -1.10
C ARG A 52 -14.21 1.25 -1.26
N TRP A 53 -14.56 2.47 -1.63
CA TRP A 53 -13.63 3.59 -1.67
C TRP A 53 -13.04 3.85 -0.27
N VAL A 54 -11.73 4.09 -0.22
CA VAL A 54 -11.12 4.75 0.93
C VAL A 54 -11.59 6.19 0.92
N ARG A 55 -12.07 6.66 2.08
CA ARG A 55 -12.63 8.00 2.27
C ARG A 55 -11.82 8.77 3.31
N GLY A 56 -11.55 10.04 3.03
CA GLY A 56 -10.89 10.93 3.99
C GLY A 56 -9.49 10.47 4.39
N GLU A 57 -8.69 9.98 3.43
CA GLU A 57 -7.31 9.54 3.68
C GLU A 57 -6.47 10.68 4.29
N GLU A 58 -5.96 10.51 5.51
CA GLU A 58 -5.16 11.54 6.18
C GLU A 58 -3.68 11.48 5.81
N ARG A 59 -3.28 10.46 5.04
CA ARG A 59 -1.93 10.27 4.54
C ARG A 59 -1.79 10.74 3.10
N THR A 60 -0.57 11.08 2.72
CA THR A 60 -0.18 11.05 1.30
C THR A 60 0.20 9.63 0.97
N ALA A 61 -0.12 9.18 -0.25
CA ALA A 61 0.20 7.85 -0.71
C ALA A 61 0.86 7.88 -2.10
N LEU A 62 1.82 6.98 -2.29
CA LEU A 62 2.46 6.63 -3.54
C LEU A 62 2.13 5.16 -3.81
N LEU A 63 1.69 4.83 -5.02
CA LEU A 63 1.59 3.47 -5.50
C LEU A 63 2.45 3.32 -6.75
N VAL A 64 3.33 2.32 -6.76
CA VAL A 64 4.21 1.97 -7.87
C VAL A 64 3.83 0.58 -8.37
N LEU A 65 3.69 0.44 -9.68
CA LEU A 65 3.51 -0.85 -10.35
C LEU A 65 4.86 -1.56 -10.48
N VAL A 66 4.98 -2.73 -9.85
CA VAL A 66 6.16 -3.60 -9.98
C VAL A 66 6.00 -4.52 -11.19
N SER A 67 4.81 -5.11 -11.35
CA SER A 67 4.43 -5.93 -12.49
C SER A 67 2.91 -5.97 -12.67
N GLY A 68 2.46 -6.28 -13.88
CA GLY A 68 1.04 -6.47 -14.20
C GLY A 68 0.39 -5.23 -14.80
N ARG A 69 -0.90 -5.02 -14.47
CA ARG A 69 -1.72 -3.95 -15.01
C ARG A 69 -2.77 -3.54 -13.98
N PHE A 70 -2.62 -2.33 -13.46
CA PHE A 70 -3.35 -1.89 -12.27
C PHE A 70 -3.99 -0.54 -12.49
N ARG A 71 -5.25 -0.40 -12.10
CA ARG A 71 -6.02 0.83 -12.27
C ARG A 71 -6.34 1.42 -10.91
N VAL A 72 -6.00 2.69 -10.72
CA VAL A 72 -6.38 3.49 -9.56
C VAL A 72 -7.54 4.40 -9.94
N ALA A 73 -8.61 4.34 -9.18
CA ALA A 73 -9.75 5.24 -9.30
C ALA A 73 -9.61 6.38 -8.29
N LEU A 74 -9.71 7.61 -8.79
CA LEU A 74 -9.66 8.86 -8.02
C LEU A 74 -10.89 9.71 -8.37
N PRO A 75 -11.26 10.72 -7.57
CA PRO A 75 -12.36 11.61 -7.90
C PRO A 75 -12.15 12.25 -9.27
N GLY A 76 -13.11 12.04 -10.18
CA GLY A 76 -13.09 12.62 -11.52
C GLY A 76 -12.06 12.03 -12.49
N ARG A 77 -11.25 11.04 -12.11
CA ARG A 77 -10.28 10.42 -13.03
C ARG A 77 -9.96 8.97 -12.70
N SER A 78 -9.56 8.24 -13.74
CA SER A 78 -8.97 6.92 -13.62
C SER A 78 -7.52 6.96 -14.11
N VAL A 79 -6.61 6.38 -13.34
CA VAL A 79 -5.19 6.28 -13.68
C VAL A 79 -4.86 4.81 -13.92
N LEU A 80 -4.44 4.50 -15.14
CA LEU A 80 -3.94 3.19 -15.50
C LEU A 80 -2.42 3.17 -15.35
N LEU A 81 -1.91 2.15 -14.69
CA LEU A 81 -0.51 1.78 -14.62
C LEU A 81 -0.36 0.48 -15.41
N GLU A 82 0.47 0.48 -16.46
CA GLU A 82 0.60 -0.66 -17.38
C GLU A 82 2.04 -0.98 -17.77
N ARG A 83 2.99 -0.13 -17.36
CA ARG A 83 4.42 -0.34 -17.55
C ARG A 83 5.09 -0.45 -16.19
N GLN A 84 6.03 -1.39 -16.06
CA GLN A 84 6.82 -1.51 -14.83
C GLN A 84 7.45 -0.15 -14.46
N GLY A 85 7.26 0.26 -13.20
CA GLY A 85 7.71 1.54 -12.68
C GLY A 85 6.71 2.68 -12.83
N ASP A 86 5.58 2.50 -13.54
CA ASP A 86 4.48 3.45 -13.53
C ASP A 86 4.01 3.68 -12.09
N TYR A 87 3.72 4.94 -11.76
CA TYR A 87 3.34 5.29 -10.40
C TYR A 87 2.32 6.42 -10.37
N VAL A 88 1.60 6.50 -9.25
CA VAL A 88 0.69 7.62 -8.95
C VAL A 88 0.84 8.02 -7.49
N VAL A 89 0.80 9.33 -7.26
CA VAL A 89 0.82 9.93 -5.93
C VAL A 89 -0.48 10.69 -5.73
N TRP A 90 -1.09 10.54 -4.56
CA TRP A 90 -2.24 11.35 -4.16
C TRP A 90 -2.07 11.84 -2.72
N GLY A 91 -2.51 13.08 -2.50
CA GLY A 91 -2.39 13.76 -1.23
C GLY A 91 -3.51 13.41 -0.25
N ARG A 92 -3.42 14.02 0.93
CA ARG A 92 -4.43 13.93 1.98
C ARG A 92 -5.80 14.38 1.45
N GLY A 93 -6.85 13.72 1.94
CA GLY A 93 -8.25 13.94 1.57
C GLY A 93 -8.66 13.36 0.22
N VAL A 94 -7.73 12.78 -0.54
CA VAL A 94 -8.06 12.18 -1.84
C VAL A 94 -8.57 10.77 -1.64
N ASP A 95 -9.89 10.64 -1.78
CA ASP A 95 -10.57 9.34 -1.83
C ASP A 95 -10.02 8.49 -2.97
N HIS A 96 -9.99 7.17 -2.80
CA HIS A 96 -9.50 6.28 -3.85
C HIS A 96 -10.06 4.88 -3.77
N SER A 97 -10.05 4.20 -4.91
CA SER A 97 -10.27 2.76 -5.05
C SER A 97 -9.29 2.22 -6.10
N TRP A 98 -9.27 0.91 -6.31
CA TRP A 98 -8.40 0.29 -7.30
C TRP A 98 -8.98 -1.02 -7.82
N ARG A 99 -8.47 -1.45 -8.98
CA ARG A 99 -8.73 -2.75 -9.60
C ARG A 99 -7.48 -3.26 -10.32
N ALA A 100 -7.21 -4.55 -10.18
CA ALA A 100 -6.21 -5.28 -10.95
C ALA A 100 -6.84 -5.76 -12.28
N GLU A 101 -6.44 -5.18 -13.41
CA GLU A 101 -6.90 -5.62 -14.74
C GLU A 101 -6.19 -6.92 -15.17
N GLU A 102 -5.00 -7.15 -14.65
CA GLU A 102 -4.23 -8.39 -14.73
C GLU A 102 -3.66 -8.75 -13.36
N GLU A 103 -3.13 -9.96 -13.21
CA GLU A 103 -2.35 -10.28 -12.01
C GLU A 103 -1.24 -9.23 -11.84
N SER A 104 -1.21 -8.59 -10.68
CA SER A 104 -0.41 -7.39 -10.46
C SER A 104 0.29 -7.43 -9.12
N VAL A 105 1.53 -6.93 -9.13
CA VAL A 105 2.29 -6.64 -7.92
C VAL A 105 2.50 -5.13 -7.84
N VAL A 106 2.13 -4.56 -6.69
CA VAL A 106 2.24 -3.12 -6.43
C VAL A 106 2.94 -2.87 -5.10
N LEU A 107 3.77 -1.82 -5.07
CA LEU A 107 4.36 -1.29 -3.86
C LEU A 107 3.61 -0.01 -3.49
N THR A 108 3.02 0.04 -2.30
CA THR A 108 2.36 1.25 -1.79
C THR A 108 3.17 1.81 -0.63
N VAL A 109 3.47 3.11 -0.68
CA VAL A 109 4.09 3.86 0.41
C VAL A 109 3.08 4.89 0.90
N ARG A 110 2.90 5.02 2.21
CA ARG A 110 2.04 6.05 2.81
C ARG A 110 2.77 6.81 3.90
N TRP A 111 2.45 8.09 4.06
CA TRP A 111 2.99 8.91 5.15
C TRP A 111 2.02 10.01 5.62
N PRO A 112 2.01 10.33 6.93
CA PRO A 112 2.84 9.74 7.99
C PRO A 112 2.35 8.34 8.42
N SER A 113 3.18 7.59 9.15
CA SER A 113 2.81 6.30 9.74
C SER A 113 2.33 6.51 11.16
N VAL A 114 1.01 6.59 11.34
CA VAL A 114 0.39 6.92 12.63
C VAL A 114 -0.66 5.89 13.05
N PRO A 115 -0.72 5.52 14.35
CA PRO A 115 -1.79 4.68 14.91
C PRO A 115 -3.18 5.30 14.77
N GLY A 116 -4.23 4.47 14.91
CA GLY A 116 -5.61 4.93 15.03
C GLY A 116 -6.39 5.07 13.72
N TYR A 117 -5.76 4.74 12.57
CA TYR A 117 -6.41 4.78 11.26
C TYR A 117 -6.68 3.37 10.69
N ALA A 118 -7.09 2.43 11.54
CA ALA A 118 -7.73 1.23 11.01
C ALA A 118 -9.07 1.68 10.43
N VAL A 119 -9.25 1.56 9.11
CA VAL A 119 -10.60 1.63 8.53
C VAL A 119 -11.38 0.55 9.25
N THR A 120 -12.31 0.95 10.12
CA THR A 120 -13.28 0.02 10.69
C THR A 120 -13.93 -0.68 9.51
N ALA A 121 -13.82 -2.01 9.43
CA ALA A 121 -14.77 -2.75 8.61
C ALA A 121 -16.15 -2.34 9.16
N ASP A 122 -16.91 -1.63 8.33
CA ASP A 122 -18.06 -0.81 8.75
C ASP A 122 -19.05 -1.57 9.65
N GLY A 123 -19.85 -0.79 10.39
CA GLY A 123 -21.21 -1.23 10.72
C GLY A 123 -22.04 -1.47 9.46
#